data_AF-A0A813IJ33-F1
#
_entry.id   AF-A0A813IJ33-F1
#
_cell.length_a   1.000
_cell.length_b   1.000
_cell.length_c   1.000
_cell.angle_alpha   90.00
_cell.angle_beta   90.00
_cell.angle_gamma   90.00
#
_symmetry.space_group_name_H-M   'P 1'
#
loop_
_entity.id
_entity.type
_entity.pdbx_description
1 polymer ?
#
loop_
_entity_poly.entity_id
_entity_poly.type
_entity_poly.pdbx_seq_one_letter_code
_entity_poly.pdbx_strand_id
1 'polypeptide(L)'
;YEELKKRVLEQEQQKDEDEGPVEHNLASLPRVFLDIAVGDQPPLRLVFVLYSDTVPKTAENFRQLCSGEHKGLTARGKPFHYKGSILHRLIPSLMMQ
;
A
#
# COMPACT_ATOMS: atom_id res chain seq x y z
N TYR A 1 13.32 -12.08 34.52
CA TYR A 1 12.20 -11.37 33.85
C TYR A 1 12.61 -9.96 33.46
N GLU A 2 13.14 -9.15 34.39
CA GLU A 2 13.58 -7.78 34.11
C GLU A 2 14.75 -7.69 33.10
N GLU A 3 15.74 -8.59 33.20
CA GLU A 3 16.82 -8.69 32.21
C GLU A 3 16.33 -9.07 30.81
N LEU A 4 15.27 -9.89 30.75
CA LEU A 4 14.66 -10.29 29.48
C LEU A 4 13.94 -9.10 28.82
N LYS A 5 13.22 -8.30 29.61
CA LYS A 5 12.63 -7.03 29.13
C LYS A 5 13.71 -6.07 28.63
N LYS A 6 14.82 -5.98 29.35
CA LYS A 6 15.93 -5.09 28.98
C LYS A 6 16.56 -5.49 27.65
N ARG A 7 16.82 -6.79 27.43
CA ARG A 7 17.35 -7.31 26.14
C ARG A 7 16.37 -7.15 24.99
N VAL A 8 15.06 -7.33 25.23
CA VAL A 8 14.03 -7.10 24.20
C VAL A 8 14.00 -5.62 23.83
N LEU A 9 14.01 -4.73 24.82
CA LEU A 9 14.01 -3.29 24.59
C LEU A 9 15.29 -2.81 23.89
N GLU A 10 16.45 -3.35 24.26
CA GLU A 10 17.74 -3.07 23.61
C GLU A 10 17.75 -3.58 22.16
N GLN A 11 17.17 -4.75 21.87
CA GLN A 11 17.00 -5.25 20.50
C GLN A 11 16.00 -4.44 19.67
N GLU A 12 14.94 -3.93 20.28
CA GLU A 12 13.95 -3.06 19.62
C GLU A 12 14.58 -1.69 19.30
N GLN A 13 15.30 -1.10 20.25
CA GLN A 13 16.03 0.16 20.06
C GLN A 13 17.15 0.03 19.01
N GLN A 14 17.90 -1.08 19.00
CA GLN A 14 18.89 -1.34 17.95
C GLN A 14 18.28 -1.56 16.56
N LYS A 15 17.03 -2.02 16.48
CA LYS A 15 16.31 -2.16 15.20
C LYS A 15 15.91 -0.82 14.61
N ASP A 16 15.51 0.12 15.45
CA ASP A 16 15.11 1.46 15.02
C ASP A 16 16.32 2.36 14.66
N GLU A 17 17.51 2.08 15.21
CA GLU A 17 18.73 2.88 14.97
C GLU A 17 19.51 2.51 13.69
N ASP A 18 19.42 1.27 13.20
CA ASP A 18 20.13 0.81 11.98
C ASP A 18 19.31 1.03 10.69
N GLU A 19 18.00 1.22 10.78
CA GLU A 19 17.15 1.58 9.64
C GLU A 19 17.09 3.10 9.46
N GLY A 20 18.18 3.67 8.92
CA GLY A 20 18.11 4.99 8.28
C GLY A 20 17.03 5.01 7.19
N PRO A 21 16.50 6.17 6.78
CA PRO A 21 15.47 6.23 5.75
C PRO A 21 15.99 5.54 4.48
N VAL A 22 15.36 4.43 4.11
CA VAL A 22 15.74 3.66 2.93
C VAL A 22 15.60 4.58 1.72
N GLU A 23 16.72 4.89 1.07
CA GLU A 23 16.73 5.75 -0.09
C GLU A 23 16.17 4.97 -1.29
N HIS A 24 14.98 5.34 -1.74
CA HIS A 24 14.33 4.71 -2.89
C HIS A 24 14.67 5.44 -4.18
N ASN A 25 15.15 4.70 -5.18
CA ASN A 25 15.20 5.20 -6.55
C ASN A 25 13.80 5.16 -7.19
N LEU A 26 13.03 6.22 -7.02
CA LEU A 26 11.64 6.33 -7.50
C LEU A 26 11.49 6.12 -9.01
N ALA A 27 12.55 6.34 -9.81
CA ALA A 27 12.49 6.18 -11.27
C ALA A 27 12.46 4.72 -11.71
N SER A 28 13.05 3.81 -10.91
CA SER A 28 13.05 2.37 -11.19
C SER A 28 11.83 1.63 -10.65
N LEU A 29 10.98 2.30 -9.86
CA LEU A 29 9.88 1.66 -9.16
C LEU A 29 8.57 1.65 -9.98
N PRO A 30 7.73 0.60 -9.84
CA PRO A 30 6.45 0.52 -10.51
C PRO A 30 5.54 1.69 -10.15
N ARG A 31 4.83 2.20 -11.16
CA ARG A 31 3.82 3.25 -11.01
C ARG A 31 2.45 2.73 -11.39
N VAL A 32 1.46 3.09 -10.58
CA VAL A 32 0.04 2.80 -10.83
C VAL A 32 -0.80 4.04 -10.59
N PHE A 33 -2.04 4.03 -11.06
CA PHE A 33 -2.96 5.13 -10.85
C PHE A 33 -4.35 4.63 -10.46
N LEU A 34 -5.09 5.50 -9.77
CA LEU A 34 -6.51 5.35 -9.49
C LEU A 34 -7.22 6.63 -9.96
N ASP A 35 -8.26 6.44 -10.77
CA ASP A 35 -9.15 7.52 -11.17
C ASP A 35 -10.32 7.57 -10.18
N ILE A 36 -10.43 8.67 -9.43
CA ILE A 36 -11.40 8.84 -8.34
C ILE A 36 -12.42 9.90 -8.73
N ALA A 37 -13.69 9.51 -8.80
CA ALA A 37 -14.81 10.41 -8.99
C ALA A 37 -15.48 10.71 -7.64
N VAL A 38 -15.95 11.95 -7.46
CA VAL A 38 -16.69 12.39 -6.28
C VAL A 38 -18.04 12.93 -6.74
N GLY A 39 -19.12 12.20 -6.44
CA GLY A 39 -20.44 12.49 -7.00
C GLY A 39 -20.43 12.39 -8.53
N ASP A 40 -21.03 13.38 -9.20
CA ASP A 40 -21.14 13.45 -10.66
C ASP A 40 -19.97 14.22 -11.33
N GLN A 41 -18.90 14.50 -10.58
CA GLN A 41 -17.74 15.21 -11.12
C GLN A 41 -16.85 14.28 -11.95
N PRO A 42 -16.14 14.82 -12.97
CA PRO A 42 -15.17 14.04 -13.72
C PRO A 42 -14.08 13.49 -12.79
N PRO A 43 -13.61 12.25 -13.02
CA PRO A 43 -12.64 11.63 -12.14
C PRO A 43 -11.29 12.36 -12.16
N LEU A 44 -10.67 12.46 -10.99
CA LEU A 44 -9.31 12.95 -10.80
C LEU A 44 -8.34 11.77 -10.68
N ARG A 45 -7.13 11.92 -11.21
CA ARG A 45 -6.13 10.85 -11.21
C ARG A 45 -5.16 10.99 -10.03
N LEU A 46 -5.12 9.96 -9.20
CA LEU A 46 -4.07 9.77 -8.19
C LEU A 46 -3.02 8.82 -8.74
N VAL A 47 -1.73 9.17 -8.63
CA VAL A 47 -0.61 8.35 -9.09
C VAL A 47 0.22 7.93 -7.89
N PHE A 48 0.52 6.64 -7.82
CA PHE A 48 1.28 6.01 -6.74
C PHE A 48 2.56 5.41 -7.31
N VAL A 49 3.67 5.60 -6.60
CA VAL A 49 4.89 4.80 -6.77
C VAL A 49 4.85 3.69 -5.72
N LEU A 50 5.12 2.46 -6.13
CA LEU A 50 5.08 1.30 -5.24
C LEU A 50 6.51 0.92 -4.83
N TYR A 51 6.78 0.87 -3.53
CA TYR A 51 8.08 0.45 -2.98
C TYR A 51 8.27 -1.06 -3.09
N SER A 52 8.38 -1.56 -4.32
CA SER A 52 8.58 -2.99 -4.60
C SER A 52 9.96 -3.51 -4.18
N ASP A 53 10.92 -2.62 -4.00
CA ASP A 53 12.24 -2.88 -3.44
C ASP A 53 12.17 -3.25 -1.94
N THR A 54 11.27 -2.64 -1.17
CA THR A 54 11.08 -2.95 0.26
C THR A 54 9.97 -3.97 0.52
N VAL A 55 8.83 -3.81 -0.15
CA VAL A 55 7.62 -4.62 0.08
C VAL A 55 7.13 -5.30 -1.21
N PRO A 56 7.94 -6.17 -1.83
CA PRO A 56 7.67 -6.70 -3.17
C PRO A 56 6.31 -7.41 -3.30
N LYS A 57 5.93 -8.22 -2.30
CA LYS A 57 4.66 -8.96 -2.31
C LYS A 57 3.44 -8.02 -2.22
N THR A 58 3.52 -7.01 -1.36
CA THR A 58 2.45 -6.03 -1.16
C THR A 58 2.31 -5.11 -2.37
N ALA A 59 3.45 -4.62 -2.88
CA ALA A 59 3.50 -3.80 -4.08
C ALA A 59 2.91 -4.54 -5.29
N GLU A 60 3.29 -5.80 -5.49
CA GLU A 60 2.79 -6.60 -6.61
C GLU A 60 1.29 -6.89 -6.49
N ASN A 61 0.80 -7.22 -5.28
CA ASN A 61 -0.64 -7.39 -5.05
C ASN A 61 -1.41 -6.11 -5.40
N PHE A 62 -0.96 -4.94 -4.93
CA PHE A 62 -1.61 -3.67 -5.24
C PHE A 62 -1.57 -3.36 -6.74
N ARG A 63 -0.43 -3.61 -7.40
CA ARG A 63 -0.28 -3.43 -8.86
C ARG A 63 -1.26 -4.28 -9.66
N GLN A 64 -1.43 -5.55 -9.29
CA GLN A 64 -2.36 -6.46 -9.94
C GLN A 64 -3.81 -6.02 -9.76
N LEU A 65 -4.19 -5.56 -8.56
CA LEU A 65 -5.53 -5.04 -8.28
C LEU A 65 -5.82 -3.73 -9.03
N CYS A 66 -4.82 -2.88 -9.24
CA CYS A 66 -4.97 -1.67 -10.06
C CYS A 66 -5.15 -2.00 -11.55
N SER A 67 -4.35 -2.92 -12.09
CA SER A 67 -4.39 -3.30 -13.51
C SER A 67 -5.55 -4.21 -13.87
N GLY A 68 -6.05 -5.01 -12.92
CA GLY A 68 -7.08 -6.02 -13.15
C GLY A 68 -6.60 -7.18 -14.03
N GLU A 69 -5.29 -7.40 -14.16
CA GLU A 69 -4.71 -8.47 -14.98
C GLU A 69 -4.96 -9.87 -14.37
N HIS A 70 -5.25 -9.93 -13.07
CA HIS A 70 -5.49 -11.18 -12.38
C HIS A 70 -6.83 -11.80 -12.80
N LYS A 71 -6.77 -12.91 -13.55
CA LYS A 71 -7.94 -13.59 -14.14
C LYS A 71 -8.79 -14.40 -13.16
N GLY A 72 -8.38 -14.48 -11.89
CA GLY A 72 -9.13 -15.16 -10.85
C GLY A 72 -10.43 -14.44 -10.48
N LEU A 73 -11.32 -15.17 -9.83
CA LEU A 73 -12.52 -14.64 -9.21
C LEU A 73 -12.44 -14.83 -7.69
N THR A 74 -12.97 -13.87 -6.95
CA THR A 74 -13.24 -14.04 -5.53
C THR A 74 -14.21 -15.20 -5.29
N ALA A 75 -14.29 -15.70 -4.06
CA ALA A 75 -15.28 -16.72 -3.68
C ALA A 75 -16.74 -16.31 -3.97
N ARG A 76 -17.00 -15.02 -4.16
CA ARG A 76 -18.32 -14.46 -4.51
C ARG A 76 -18.47 -14.15 -6.00
N GLY A 77 -17.56 -14.63 -6.85
CA GLY A 77 -17.62 -14.47 -8.30
C GLY A 77 -17.25 -13.06 -8.81
N LYS A 78 -16.69 -12.18 -7.97
CA LYS A 78 -16.23 -10.85 -8.38
C LYS A 78 -14.78 -10.88 -8.87
N PRO A 79 -14.41 -10.09 -9.89
CA PRO A 79 -13.03 -9.96 -10.36
C PRO A 79 -12.12 -9.30 -9.31
N PHE A 80 -10.82 -9.62 -9.37
CA PHE A 80 -9.80 -9.03 -8.50
C PHE A 80 -9.28 -7.71 -9.09
N HIS A 81 -10.06 -6.63 -8.95
CA HIS A 81 -9.60 -5.29 -9.31
C HIS A 81 -10.27 -4.18 -8.50
N TYR A 82 -9.64 -3.01 -8.42
CA TYR A 82 -10.19 -1.83 -7.74
C TYR A 82 -11.23 -1.06 -8.56
N LYS A 83 -11.33 -1.28 -9.87
CA LYS A 83 -12.31 -0.55 -10.71
C LYS A 83 -13.74 -0.73 -10.18
N GLY A 84 -14.42 0.39 -9.92
CA GLY A 84 -15.77 0.43 -9.36
C GLY A 84 -15.87 0.20 -7.85
N SER A 85 -14.73 0.08 -7.15
CA SER A 85 -14.69 0.09 -5.68
C SER A 85 -14.87 1.52 -5.15
N ILE A 86 -15.42 1.64 -3.94
CA ILE A 86 -15.62 2.91 -3.23
C ILE A 86 -14.67 3.00 -2.04
N LEU A 87 -14.28 4.23 -1.70
CA LEU A 87 -13.66 4.53 -0.41
C LEU A 87 -14.78 4.61 0.62
N HIS A 88 -14.94 3.54 1.38
CA HIS A 88 -16.08 3.36 2.29
C HIS A 88 -15.87 4.11 3.62
N ARG A 89 -14.64 4.51 3.92
CA ARG A 89 -14.30 5.22 5.16
C ARG A 89 -13.37 6.38 4.88
N LEU A 90 -13.80 7.57 5.27
CA LEU A 90 -13.01 8.80 5.19
C LEU A 90 -12.99 9.44 6.57
N ILE A 91 -11.78 9.59 7.13
CA ILE A 91 -11.57 10.28 8.40
C ILE A 91 -10.67 11.50 8.12
N PRO A 92 -11.23 12.72 8.19
CA PRO A 92 -10.46 13.93 7.97
C PRO A 92 -9.21 13.98 8.84
N SER A 93 -8.09 14.42 8.26
CA SER A 93 -6.79 14.53 8.94
C SER A 93 -6.20 13.20 9.44
N LEU A 94 -6.72 12.06 8.97
CA LEU A 94 -6.19 10.75 9.29
C LEU A 94 -5.95 9.92 8.03
N MET A 95 -7.02 9.44 7.38
CA MET A 95 -6.89 8.52 6.24
C MET A 95 -8.20 8.33 5.44
N MET A 96 -8.04 7.80 4.22
CA MET A 96 -9.13 7.27 3.39
C MET A 96 -8.89 5.77 3.14
N GLN A 97 -9.95 4.97 3.21
CA GLN A 97 -9.94 3.50 3.10
C GLN A 97 -11.07 2.97 2.22
#